data_AF-A0A2E2VQS0-F1
#
_entry.id   AF-A0A2E2VQS0-F1
#
_cell.length_a   1.000
_cell.length_b   1.000
_cell.length_c   1.000
_cell.angle_alpha   90.00
_cell.angle_beta   90.00
_cell.angle_gamma   90.00
#
_symmetry.space_group_name_H-M   'P 1'
#
loop_
_entity.id
_entity.type
_entity.pdbx_description
1 polymer ?
#
loop_
_entity_poly.entity_id
_entity_poly.type
_entity_poly.pdbx_seq_one_letter_code
_entity_poly.pdbx_strand_id
1 'polypeptide(L)'
;MYKHTFDDPRKVSQYEERVTMVEASSEKIAERLFLLDIKDYAIDGVTFLGEYSIFEQYPTDGRVLEVASKSRVFAGSDAEYIEKLWSDLRPERCEQNGWEHATYKIQDGLLGCYNCKAEFVE
;
A
#
# COMPACT_ATOMS: atom_id res chain seq x y z
N MET A 1 0.38 -4.58 6.54
CA MET A 1 -0.15 -3.23 6.31
C MET A 1 -0.06 -2.40 7.58
N TYR A 2 0.27 -1.12 7.47
CA TYR A 2 0.37 -0.20 8.62
C TYR A 2 -0.68 0.90 8.53
N LYS A 3 -1.14 1.36 9.70
CA LYS A 3 -2.00 2.52 9.88
C LYS A 3 -1.23 3.58 10.65
N HIS A 4 -1.11 4.75 10.07
CA HIS A 4 -0.55 5.94 10.68
C HIS A 4 -1.68 6.78 11.26
N THR A 5 -1.73 6.84 12.58
CA THR A 5 -2.65 7.67 13.38
C THR A 5 -1.92 8.90 13.87
N PHE A 6 -2.60 10.04 13.79
CA PHE A 6 -2.05 11.33 14.23
C PHE A 6 -2.89 11.87 15.39
N ASP A 7 -2.24 12.53 16.35
CA ASP A 7 -2.94 13.19 17.47
C ASP A 7 -3.75 14.42 17.03
N ASP A 8 -3.41 15.02 15.87
CA ASP A 8 -4.15 16.14 15.28
C ASP A 8 -5.45 15.64 14.62
N PRO A 9 -6.64 16.00 15.13
CA PRO A 9 -7.92 15.53 14.60
C PRO A 9 -8.22 16.01 13.18
N ARG A 10 -7.43 16.95 12.64
CA ARG A 10 -7.54 17.41 11.23
C ARG A 10 -6.77 16.53 10.27
N LYS A 11 -5.89 15.65 10.77
CA LYS A 11 -5.10 14.73 9.95
C LYS A 11 -5.84 13.40 9.85
N VAL A 12 -6.16 13.03 8.62
CA VAL A 12 -6.76 11.73 8.31
C VAL A 12 -5.72 10.63 8.51
N SER A 13 -6.16 9.44 8.92
CA SER A 13 -5.29 8.27 9.02
C SER A 13 -4.68 7.95 7.65
N GLN A 14 -3.39 7.59 7.64
CA GLN A 14 -2.73 7.09 6.43
C GLN A 14 -2.52 5.60 6.58
N TYR A 15 -2.54 4.90 5.46
CA TYR A 15 -2.33 3.46 5.41
C TYR A 15 -1.15 3.19 4.50
N GLU A 16 -0.25 2.33 4.94
CA GLU A 16 0.97 2.01 4.23
C GLU A 16 1.00 0.52 3.90
N GLU A 17 1.15 0.26 2.62
CA GLU A 17 1.50 -1.05 2.08
C GLU A 17 3.01 -1.07 1.88
N ARG A 18 3.67 -1.93 2.66
CA ARG A 18 5.10 -2.14 2.60
C ARG A 18 5.36 -3.58 2.23
N VAL A 19 6.12 -3.78 1.18
CA VAL A 19 6.78 -5.06 0.90
C VAL A 19 8.08 -5.04 1.69
N THR A 20 8.47 -6.13 2.33
CA THR A 20 9.78 -6.27 2.97
C THR A 20 10.44 -7.51 2.38
N MET A 21 11.67 -7.37 1.90
CA MET A 21 12.45 -8.50 1.41
C MET A 21 13.53 -8.86 2.42
N VAL A 22 13.58 -10.13 2.81
CA VAL A 22 14.56 -10.65 3.77
C VAL A 22 15.24 -11.89 3.21
N GLU A 23 16.53 -12.02 3.44
CA GLU A 23 17.25 -13.26 3.15
C GLU A 23 17.01 -14.25 4.30
N ALA A 24 16.44 -15.41 4.00
CA ALA A 24 16.09 -16.43 4.98
C ALA A 24 16.21 -17.84 4.37
N SER A 25 16.58 -18.82 5.19
CA SER A 25 16.72 -20.23 4.76
C SER A 25 15.42 -21.03 4.77
N SER A 26 14.29 -20.41 5.14
CA SER A 26 12.94 -20.98 5.05
C SER A 26 11.89 -19.89 5.24
N GLU A 27 10.67 -20.14 4.76
CA GLU A 27 9.49 -19.28 5.01
C GLU A 27 9.30 -18.96 6.49
N LYS A 28 9.43 -19.93 7.39
CA LYS A 28 9.30 -19.73 8.85
C LYS A 28 10.34 -18.76 9.41
N ILE A 29 11.55 -18.77 8.87
CA ILE A 29 12.60 -17.82 9.26
C ILE A 29 12.31 -16.44 8.65
N ALA A 30 11.85 -16.38 7.40
CA ALA A 30 11.46 -15.15 6.74
C ALA A 30 10.32 -14.44 7.50
N GLU A 31 9.28 -15.18 7.88
CA GLU A 31 8.16 -14.68 8.69
C GLU A 31 8.65 -14.13 10.04
N ARG A 32 9.51 -14.85 10.74
CA ARG A 32 10.07 -14.38 12.01
C ARG A 32 10.84 -13.07 11.85
N LEU A 33 11.65 -12.94 10.79
CA LEU A 33 12.40 -11.71 10.50
C LEU A 33 11.47 -10.56 10.11
N PHE A 34 10.43 -10.85 9.33
CA PHE A 34 9.40 -9.87 8.96
C PHE A 34 8.61 -9.35 10.18
N LEU A 35 8.21 -10.23 11.10
CA LEU A 35 7.52 -9.83 12.33
C LEU A 35 8.41 -9.00 13.26
N LEU A 36 9.73 -9.24 13.24
CA LEU A 36 10.70 -8.37 13.92
C LEU A 36 10.77 -6.98 13.28
N ASP A 37 10.85 -6.90 11.94
CA ASP A 37 10.81 -5.61 11.20
C ASP A 37 9.51 -4.83 11.50
N ILE A 38 8.35 -5.51 11.54
CA ILE A 38 7.08 -4.89 11.95
C ILE A 38 7.18 -4.28 13.35
N LYS A 39 7.72 -5.05 14.30
CA LYS A 39 7.82 -4.59 15.69
C LYS A 39 8.72 -3.36 15.82
N ASP A 40 9.82 -3.34 15.07
CA ASP A 40 10.76 -2.23 15.07
C ASP A 40 10.19 -1.00 14.33
N TYR A 41 9.35 -1.21 13.32
CA TYR A 41 8.69 -0.15 12.56
C TYR A 41 7.44 0.42 13.23
N ALA A 42 6.75 -0.36 14.06
CA ALA A 42 5.58 0.07 14.83
C ALA A 42 6.01 1.03 15.97
N ILE A 43 6.38 2.25 15.58
CA ILE A 43 6.69 3.39 16.44
C ILE A 43 5.43 4.18 16.80
N ASP A 44 5.55 5.17 17.67
CA ASP A 44 4.43 6.04 18.08
C ASP A 44 3.65 6.58 16.87
N GLY A 45 2.35 6.29 16.85
CA GLY A 45 1.45 6.67 15.76
C GLY A 45 1.39 5.69 14.59
N VAL A 46 2.15 4.59 14.58
CA VAL A 46 2.11 3.56 13.51
C VAL A 46 1.67 2.21 14.07
N THR A 47 0.51 1.72 13.63
CA THR A 47 -0.07 0.45 14.07
C THR A 47 -0.09 -0.57 12.94
N PHE A 48 0.39 -1.78 13.19
CA PHE A 48 0.25 -2.88 12.25
C PHE A 48 -1.16 -3.49 12.33
N LEU A 49 -1.81 -3.70 11.18
CA LEU A 49 -3.20 -4.16 11.11
C LEU A 49 -3.35 -5.70 11.12
N GLY A 50 -2.30 -6.44 11.46
CA GLY A 50 -2.35 -7.91 11.60
C GLY A 50 -2.26 -8.69 10.29
N GLU A 51 -2.45 -8.03 9.16
CA GLU A 51 -2.59 -8.69 7.87
C GLU A 51 -1.30 -8.60 7.02
N TYR A 52 -0.79 -9.76 6.60
CA TYR A 52 0.41 -9.93 5.77
C TYR A 52 0.40 -11.25 4.97
N SER A 53 1.33 -11.36 4.01
CA SER A 53 1.58 -12.60 3.29
C SER A 53 3.08 -12.77 3.04
N ILE A 54 3.59 -14.00 3.17
CA ILE A 54 4.98 -14.35 2.91
C ILE A 54 5.03 -15.18 1.63
N PHE A 55 5.97 -14.85 0.74
CA PHE A 55 6.18 -15.58 -0.50
C PHE A 55 7.67 -15.87 -0.65
N GLU A 56 8.02 -17.10 -1.01
CA GLU A 56 9.40 -17.44 -1.37
C GLU A 56 9.74 -16.89 -2.75
N GLN A 57 10.84 -16.16 -2.86
CA GLN A 57 11.38 -15.73 -4.14
C GLN A 57 12.72 -16.40 -4.39
N TYR A 58 12.85 -16.99 -5.59
CA TYR A 58 14.08 -17.65 -6.04
C TYR A 58 14.74 -16.74 -7.07
N PRO A 59 15.73 -15.91 -6.68
CA PRO A 59 16.40 -15.04 -7.63
C PRO A 59 17.18 -15.87 -8.64
N THR A 60 17.07 -15.52 -9.92
CA THR A 60 17.82 -16.18 -11.00
C THR A 60 19.29 -15.74 -10.95
N ASP A 61 19.56 -14.45 -10.66
CA ASP A 61 20.89 -13.83 -10.57
C ASP A 61 20.78 -12.58 -9.63
N GLY A 62 21.47 -12.50 -8.48
CA GLY A 62 21.35 -11.37 -7.50
C GLY A 62 22.47 -10.33 -7.62
N ARG A 63 22.47 -9.07 -7.14
CA ARG A 63 21.66 -8.15 -6.26
C ARG A 63 21.32 -6.89 -7.12
N VAL A 64 20.42 -5.94 -6.85
CA VAL A 64 19.96 -5.21 -5.64
C VAL A 64 18.46 -5.43 -5.43
N LEU A 65 18.04 -5.55 -4.17
CA LEU A 65 16.63 -5.61 -3.78
C LEU A 65 16.23 -4.22 -3.26
N GLU A 66 15.75 -3.36 -4.15
CA GLU A 66 15.11 -2.11 -3.72
C GLU A 66 13.70 -2.42 -3.22
N VAL A 67 13.47 -2.05 -1.97
CA VAL A 67 12.20 -2.22 -1.29
C VAL A 67 11.42 -0.91 -1.39
N ALA A 68 10.27 -0.94 -2.08
CA ALA A 68 9.38 0.22 -2.20
C ALA A 68 8.22 0.12 -1.20
N SER A 69 7.88 1.25 -0.58
CA SER A 69 6.68 1.42 0.25
C SER A 69 5.73 2.40 -0.43
N LYS A 70 4.43 2.13 -0.37
CA LYS A 70 3.38 3.03 -0.87
C LYS A 70 2.46 3.40 0.28
N SER A 71 2.42 4.69 0.59
CA SER A 71 1.46 5.26 1.54
C SER A 71 0.24 5.83 0.79
N ARG A 72 -0.95 5.55 1.30
CA ARG A 72 -2.24 6.03 0.81
C ARG A 72 -2.96 6.74 1.94
N VAL A 73 -3.56 7.89 1.63
CA VAL A 73 -4.48 8.56 2.56
C VAL A 73 -5.85 7.91 2.38
N PHE A 74 -6.51 7.52 3.47
CA PHE A 74 -7.84 6.94 3.40
C PHE A 74 -8.74 7.51 4.47
N ALA A 75 -9.97 7.83 4.07
CA ALA A 75 -11.02 8.29 4.95
C ALA A 75 -12.08 7.18 5.08
N GLY A 76 -12.07 6.48 6.20
CA GLY A 76 -12.97 5.35 6.49
C GLY A 76 -12.45 4.50 7.63
N SER A 77 -13.11 3.37 7.89
CA SER A 77 -12.69 2.38 8.87
C SER A 77 -11.60 1.45 8.34
N ASP A 78 -10.88 0.77 9.25
CA ASP A 78 -9.84 -0.20 8.88
C ASP A 78 -10.42 -1.37 8.07
N ALA A 79 -11.62 -1.83 8.44
CA ALA A 79 -12.34 -2.88 7.71
C ALA A 79 -12.68 -2.44 6.27
N GLU A 80 -13.10 -1.19 6.08
CA GLU A 80 -13.36 -0.65 4.73
C GLU A 80 -12.07 -0.49 3.92
N TYR A 81 -10.96 -0.13 4.55
CA TYR A 81 -9.66 -0.09 3.87
C TYR A 81 -9.29 -1.49 3.38
N ILE A 82 -9.35 -2.48 4.27
CA ILE A 82 -9.05 -3.88 3.96
C ILE A 82 -9.98 -4.36 2.84
N GLU A 83 -11.30 -4.28 3.01
CA GLU A 83 -12.27 -4.77 2.02
C GLU A 83 -12.09 -4.13 0.63
N LYS A 84 -11.81 -2.81 0.58
CA LYS A 84 -11.73 -2.07 -0.70
C LYS A 84 -10.37 -2.12 -1.36
N LEU A 85 -9.29 -2.35 -0.62
CA LEU A 85 -7.92 -2.09 -1.09
C LEU A 85 -6.94 -3.26 -0.88
N TRP A 86 -7.37 -4.37 -0.26
CA TRP A 86 -6.54 -5.57 -0.02
C TRP A 86 -6.03 -6.26 -1.29
N SER A 87 -6.71 -6.07 -2.42
CA SER A 87 -6.34 -6.68 -3.70
C SER A 87 -6.46 -5.70 -4.88
N ASP A 88 -5.53 -4.76 -4.97
CA ASP A 88 -4.96 -4.26 -6.23
C ASP A 88 -5.91 -3.83 -7.39
N LEU A 89 -7.12 -3.34 -7.11
CA LEU A 89 -8.10 -3.01 -8.16
C LEU A 89 -8.70 -1.63 -7.97
N ARG A 90 -7.94 -0.59 -8.37
CA ARG A 90 -8.62 0.55 -8.99
C ARG A 90 -9.48 -0.01 -10.15
N PRO A 91 -10.78 0.29 -10.24
CA PRO A 91 -11.58 -0.14 -11.37
C PRO A 91 -10.94 0.38 -12.67
N GLU A 92 -11.21 -0.28 -13.79
CA GLU A 92 -10.72 0.19 -15.09
C GLU A 92 -11.26 1.61 -15.38
N ARG A 93 -12.49 1.92 -14.91
CA ARG A 93 -13.15 3.22 -15.09
C ARG A 93 -14.08 3.58 -13.91
N CYS A 94 -14.15 4.87 -13.55
CA CYS A 94 -15.00 5.38 -12.46
C CYS A 94 -16.50 5.18 -12.74
N GLU A 95 -16.89 5.28 -14.00
CA GLU A 95 -18.28 5.17 -14.46
C GLU A 95 -18.88 3.80 -14.17
N GLN A 96 -18.05 2.75 -14.06
CA GLN A 96 -18.48 1.39 -13.73
C GLN A 96 -19.14 1.32 -12.34
N ASN A 97 -18.79 2.26 -11.46
CA ASN A 97 -19.32 2.36 -10.10
C ASN A 97 -20.15 3.62 -9.87
N GLY A 98 -20.49 4.35 -10.95
CA GLY A 98 -21.21 5.63 -10.86
C GLY A 98 -20.41 6.75 -10.21
N TRP A 99 -19.08 6.70 -10.27
CA TRP A 99 -18.19 7.72 -9.71
C TRP A 99 -17.77 8.74 -10.76
N GLU A 100 -17.40 9.94 -10.30
CA GLU A 100 -16.78 10.96 -11.14
C GLU A 100 -15.25 10.84 -11.13
N HIS A 101 -14.62 11.23 -12.25
CA HIS A 101 -13.16 11.24 -12.35
C HIS A 101 -12.57 12.42 -11.58
N ALA A 102 -11.72 12.12 -10.60
CA ALA A 102 -10.86 13.10 -9.96
C ALA A 102 -9.48 13.04 -10.61
N THR A 103 -9.17 14.03 -11.46
CA THR A 103 -7.96 14.02 -12.29
C THR A 103 -6.76 14.71 -11.65
N TYR A 104 -5.56 14.31 -12.06
CA TYR A 104 -4.30 14.99 -11.75
C TYR A 104 -3.38 14.99 -12.96
N LYS A 105 -2.48 15.96 -13.04
CA LYS A 105 -1.52 16.05 -14.14
C LYS A 105 -0.40 15.03 -13.98
N ILE A 106 -0.21 14.17 -14.98
CA ILE A 106 0.92 13.24 -15.07
C ILE A 106 2.09 13.94 -15.77
N GLN A 107 1.82 14.52 -16.93
CA GLN A 107 2.77 15.29 -17.75
C GLN A 107 2.02 16.29 -18.64
N ASP A 108 2.72 17.11 -19.42
CA ASP A 108 2.07 18.08 -20.32
C ASP A 108 1.10 17.39 -21.29
N GLY A 109 -0.17 17.80 -21.23
CA GLY A 109 -1.23 17.22 -22.05
C GLY A 109 -1.78 15.88 -21.57
N LEU A 110 -1.36 15.34 -20.40
CA LEU A 110 -1.82 14.04 -19.91
C LEU A 110 -2.26 14.11 -18.43
N LEU A 111 -3.48 13.67 -18.17
CA LEU A 111 -4.09 13.60 -16.85
C LEU A 111 -4.35 12.13 -16.45
N GLY A 112 -4.10 11.77 -15.20
CA GLY A 112 -4.49 10.49 -14.60
C GLY A 112 -5.68 10.63 -13.67
N CYS A 113 -6.34 9.52 -13.31
CA CYS A 113 -7.43 9.51 -12.32
C CYS A 113 -6.97 8.94 -10.96
N TYR A 114 -7.36 9.59 -9.86
CA TYR A 114 -7.12 9.07 -8.50
C TYR A 114 -7.95 7.82 -8.19
N ASN A 115 -9.14 7.71 -8.81
CA ASN A 115 -10.17 6.74 -8.42
C ASN A 115 -10.20 5.48 -9.31
N CYS A 116 -9.65 5.54 -10.54
CA CYS A 116 -9.63 4.43 -11.49
C CYS A 116 -8.29 4.36 -12.23
N LYS A 117 -8.13 3.42 -13.17
CA LYS A 117 -6.92 3.26 -13.99
C LYS A 117 -6.88 4.13 -15.26
N ALA A 118 -7.90 4.97 -15.50
CA ALA A 118 -8.02 5.78 -16.72
C ALA A 118 -7.04 6.97 -16.76
N GLU A 119 -6.62 7.30 -17.99
CA GLU A 119 -5.83 8.49 -18.36
C GLU A 119 -6.58 9.29 -19.44
N PHE A 120 -6.36 10.61 -19.45
CA PHE A 120 -7.05 11.57 -20.32
C PHE A 120 -6.04 12.52 -20.95
N VAL A 121 -6.34 13.00 -22.16
CA VAL A 121 -5.58 14.07 -22.80
C VAL A 121 -6.21 15.41 -22.43
N GLU A 122 -5.38 16.37 -22.00
CA GLU A 122 -5.79 17.72 -21.58
C GLU A 122 -6.20 18.60 -22.78
#